data_AF-A0AAU4ZND3-F1
#
_entry.id   AF-A0AAU4ZND3-F1
#
_cell.length_a   1.000
_cell.length_b   1.000
_cell.length_c   1.000
_cell.angle_alpha   90.00
_cell.angle_beta   90.00
_cell.angle_gamma   90.00
#
_symmetry.space_group_name_H-M   'P 1'
#
loop_
_entity.id
_entity.type
_entity.pdbx_description
1 polymer ?
#
loop_
_entity_poly.entity_id
_entity_poly.type
_entity_poly.pdbx_seq_one_letter_code
_entity_poly.pdbx_strand_id
1 'polypeptide(L)'
;MDAILELDFEVFLGGHTYHTGNRYDVEACRSFFVDQWNWTVQAMKDIPMDLRVVEEGNIWAAQAVWFNRIADHVTPRLIEKYGTELAAVDAFTHDNIKAIIVSAFTDDPKIPADALR
;
A
#
# COMPACT_ATOMS: atom_id res chain seq x y z
N MET A 1 8.34 -11.78 4.18
CA MET A 1 9.20 -12.82 3.58
C MET A 1 10.43 -12.10 3.08
N ASP A 2 11.56 -12.30 3.74
CA ASP A 2 12.81 -11.57 3.48
C ASP A 2 13.86 -12.48 2.84
N ALA A 3 13.42 -13.60 2.23
CA ALA A 3 14.27 -14.70 1.77
C ALA A 3 15.41 -14.26 0.83
N ILE A 4 15.19 -13.23 0.01
CA ILE A 4 16.26 -12.69 -0.85
C ILE A 4 17.39 -12.06 -0.02
N LEU A 5 17.07 -11.40 1.09
CA LEU A 5 18.03 -10.77 1.99
C LEU A 5 18.84 -11.80 2.79
N GLU A 6 18.41 -13.06 2.86
CA GLU A 6 19.17 -14.14 3.50
C GLU A 6 20.29 -14.69 2.59
N LEU A 7 20.23 -14.40 1.28
CA LEU A 7 21.25 -14.84 0.32
C LEU A 7 22.45 -13.91 0.31
N ASP A 8 23.65 -14.45 0.07
CA ASP A 8 24.84 -13.64 -0.19
C ASP A 8 24.84 -13.23 -1.67
N PHE A 9 24.54 -11.96 -1.94
CA PHE A 9 24.52 -11.39 -3.28
C PHE A 9 25.12 -9.98 -3.27
N GLU A 10 25.95 -9.70 -4.27
CA GLU A 10 26.46 -8.37 -4.55
C GLU A 10 25.53 -7.61 -5.52
N VAL A 11 25.06 -8.31 -6.55
CA VAL A 11 24.17 -7.78 -7.59
C VAL A 11 22.84 -8.52 -7.55
N PHE A 12 21.76 -7.76 -7.46
CA PHE A 12 20.40 -8.23 -7.65
C PHE A 12 19.95 -7.87 -9.07
N LEU A 13 19.47 -8.86 -9.82
CA LEU A 13 18.80 -8.65 -11.10
C LEU A 13 17.32 -8.98 -10.92
N GLY A 14 16.46 -7.97 -11.03
CA GLY A 14 15.04 -8.18 -10.79
C GLY A 14 14.13 -7.11 -11.41
N GLY A 15 12.84 -7.30 -11.21
CA GLY A 15 11.80 -6.48 -11.82
C GLY A 15 11.50 -6.83 -13.27
N HIS A 16 10.41 -6.28 -13.79
CA HIS A 16 9.94 -6.52 -15.16
C HIS A 16 10.91 -6.01 -16.25
N THR A 17 11.83 -5.10 -15.87
CA THR A 17 12.78 -4.45 -16.77
C THR A 17 14.22 -4.93 -16.60
N TYR A 18 14.47 -5.98 -15.81
CA TYR A 18 15.83 -6.48 -15.51
C TYR A 18 16.75 -5.39 -14.98
N HIS A 19 16.27 -4.63 -13.99
CA HIS A 19 17.09 -3.60 -13.37
C HIS A 19 18.12 -4.25 -12.44
N THR A 20 19.36 -3.78 -12.52
CA THR A 20 20.42 -4.17 -11.60
C THR A 20 20.34 -3.30 -10.36
N GLY A 21 20.31 -3.91 -9.18
CA GLY A 21 20.46 -3.24 -7.90
C GLY A 21 21.42 -3.99 -6.99
N ASN A 22 21.54 -3.53 -5.76
CA ASN A 22 22.29 -4.17 -4.70
C ASN A 22 21.37 -4.39 -3.47
N ARG A 23 21.96 -4.83 -2.36
CA ARG A 23 21.21 -5.08 -1.12
C ARG A 23 20.46 -3.86 -0.60
N TYR A 24 21.07 -2.67 -0.66
CA TYR A 24 20.44 -1.43 -0.22
C TYR A 24 19.16 -1.15 -1.02
N ASP A 25 19.18 -1.33 -2.33
CA ASP A 25 18.00 -1.11 -3.18
C ASP A 25 16.85 -2.07 -2.82
N VAL A 26 17.18 -3.33 -2.52
CA VAL A 26 16.21 -4.34 -2.08
C VAL A 26 15.60 -3.97 -0.72
N GLU A 27 16.43 -3.50 0.22
CA GLU A 27 15.99 -3.05 1.54
C GLU A 27 15.11 -1.79 1.47
N ALA A 28 15.43 -0.84 0.58
CA ALA A 28 14.63 0.35 0.33
C ALA A 28 13.25 -0.03 -0.25
N CYS A 29 13.21 -0.88 -1.27
CA CYS A 29 11.96 -1.40 -1.85
C CYS A 29 11.11 -2.16 -0.81
N ARG A 30 11.76 -3.00 0.01
CA ARG A 30 11.08 -3.72 1.09
C ARG A 30 10.49 -2.76 2.11
N SER A 31 11.26 -1.75 2.52
CA SER A 31 10.83 -0.76 3.51
C SER A 31 9.64 0.04 2.99
N PHE A 32 9.69 0.47 1.73
CA PHE A 32 8.56 1.12 1.07
C PHE A 32 7.30 0.26 1.10
N PHE A 33 7.38 -1.02 0.75
CA PHE A 33 6.21 -1.91 0.77
C PHE A 33 5.67 -2.13 2.18
N VAL A 34 6.54 -2.34 3.17
CA VAL A 34 6.14 -2.53 4.58
C VAL A 34 5.43 -1.29 5.12
N ASP A 35 5.96 -0.10 4.84
CA ASP A 35 5.34 1.16 5.26
C ASP A 35 4.03 1.40 4.51
N GLN A 36 3.98 1.13 3.21
CA GLN A 36 2.76 1.22 2.42
C GLN A 36 1.65 0.33 3.00
N TRP A 37 1.97 -0.92 3.36
CA TRP A 37 1.03 -1.82 4.02
C TRP A 37 0.57 -1.29 5.38
N ASN A 38 1.53 -1.03 6.28
CA ASN A 38 1.24 -0.65 7.67
C ASN A 38 0.44 0.66 7.75
N TRP A 39 0.83 1.68 6.97
CA TRP A 39 0.15 2.97 6.97
C TRP A 39 -1.22 2.88 6.31
N THR A 40 -1.40 2.02 5.31
CA THR A 40 -2.74 1.74 4.73
C THR A 40 -3.65 1.10 5.76
N VAL A 41 -3.20 0.03 6.43
CA VAL A 41 -3.99 -0.66 7.47
C VAL A 41 -4.30 0.26 8.64
N GLN A 42 -3.39 1.16 9.01
CA GLN A 42 -3.65 2.16 10.04
C GLN A 42 -4.69 3.18 9.56
N ALA A 43 -4.56 3.71 8.35
CA ALA A 43 -5.52 4.66 7.79
C ALA A 43 -6.93 4.06 7.63
N MET A 44 -7.04 2.76 7.34
CA MET A 44 -8.33 2.04 7.33
C MET A 44 -9.04 2.07 8.68
N LYS A 45 -8.30 2.12 9.80
CA LYS A 45 -8.88 2.23 11.15
C LYS A 45 -9.26 3.66 11.50
N ASP A 46 -8.49 4.63 11.02
CA ASP A 46 -8.63 6.04 11.40
C ASP A 46 -9.66 6.79 10.54
N ILE A 47 -9.87 6.35 9.30
CA ILE A 47 -10.79 6.97 8.35
C ILE A 47 -12.03 6.09 8.26
N PRO A 48 -13.19 6.50 8.80
CA PRO A 48 -14.41 5.72 8.67
C PRO A 48 -15.03 5.84 7.26
N MET A 49 -15.71 4.79 6.81
CA MET A 49 -16.57 4.85 5.62
C MET A 49 -17.84 5.65 5.94
N ASP A 50 -18.16 6.64 5.12
CA ASP A 50 -19.35 7.49 5.29
C ASP A 50 -20.36 7.22 4.18
N LEU A 51 -21.46 6.57 4.53
CA LEU A 51 -22.54 6.23 3.57
C LEU A 51 -23.34 7.47 3.10
N ARG A 52 -23.19 8.62 3.77
CA ARG A 52 -23.98 9.84 3.47
C ARG A 52 -23.41 10.65 2.31
N VAL A 53 -22.23 10.29 1.82
CA VAL A 53 -21.52 11.03 0.75
C VAL A 53 -21.94 10.59 -0.65
N VAL A 54 -22.86 9.62 -0.74
CA VAL A 54 -23.35 9.02 -1.98
C VAL A 54 -24.87 8.83 -1.92
N GLU A 55 -25.46 8.42 -3.03
CA GLU A 55 -26.88 8.03 -3.09
C GLU A 55 -27.20 6.90 -2.10
N GLU A 56 -28.36 7.00 -1.45
CA GLU A 56 -28.82 6.01 -0.49
C GLU A 56 -28.86 4.61 -1.11
N GLY A 57 -28.28 3.63 -0.42
CA GLY A 57 -28.17 2.25 -0.89
C GLY A 57 -26.98 1.96 -1.81
N ASN A 58 -26.24 2.97 -2.28
CA ASN A 58 -25.08 2.75 -3.15
C ASN A 58 -23.77 2.55 -2.34
N ILE A 59 -23.69 1.42 -1.63
CA ILE A 59 -22.53 1.10 -0.78
C ILE A 59 -21.21 1.03 -1.55
N TRP A 60 -21.24 0.60 -2.82
CA TRP A 60 -20.06 0.53 -3.67
C TRP A 60 -19.46 1.90 -3.96
N ALA A 61 -20.31 2.91 -4.19
CA ALA A 61 -19.84 4.28 -4.34
C ALA A 61 -19.24 4.83 -3.03
N ALA A 62 -19.87 4.54 -1.88
CA ALA A 62 -19.32 4.94 -0.58
C ALA A 62 -17.95 4.29 -0.33
N GLN A 63 -17.80 3.01 -0.68
CA GLN A 63 -16.54 2.28 -0.58
C GLN A 63 -15.46 2.87 -1.51
N ALA A 64 -15.81 3.23 -2.75
CA ALA A 64 -14.85 3.86 -3.67
C ALA A 64 -14.36 5.23 -3.15
N VAL A 65 -15.25 6.04 -2.58
CA VAL A 65 -14.88 7.30 -1.92
C VAL A 65 -13.96 7.04 -0.72
N TRP A 66 -14.27 6.03 0.08
CA TRP A 66 -13.46 5.65 1.23
C TRP A 66 -12.05 5.17 0.84
N PHE A 67 -11.94 4.35 -0.22
CA PHE A 67 -10.65 3.91 -0.77
C PHE A 67 -9.80 5.11 -1.22
N ASN A 68 -10.40 6.05 -1.94
CA ASN A 68 -9.70 7.25 -2.39
C ASN A 68 -9.23 8.09 -1.21
N ARG A 69 -10.05 8.28 -0.17
CA ARG A 69 -9.64 9.03 1.04
C ARG A 69 -8.43 8.41 1.73
N ILE A 70 -8.38 7.08 1.84
CA ILE A 70 -7.22 6.38 2.40
C ILE A 70 -5.99 6.57 1.51
N ALA A 71 -6.14 6.37 0.20
CA ALA A 71 -5.05 6.52 -0.75
C ALA A 71 -4.50 7.96 -0.77
N ASP A 72 -5.37 8.97 -0.74
CA ASP A 72 -5.00 10.39 -0.66
C ASP A 72 -4.31 10.73 0.68
N HIS A 73 -4.62 10.02 1.75
CA HIS A 73 -3.99 10.21 3.06
C HIS A 73 -2.58 9.61 3.13
N VAL A 74 -2.39 8.42 2.54
CA VAL A 74 -1.14 7.65 2.67
C VAL A 74 -0.13 8.01 1.59
N THR A 75 -0.57 8.26 0.35
CA THR A 75 0.31 8.53 -0.80
C THR A 75 1.30 9.67 -0.55
N PRO A 76 0.89 10.85 -0.04
CA PRO A 76 1.83 11.96 0.16
C PRO A 76 2.94 11.63 1.15
N ARG A 77 2.65 10.85 2.20
CA ARG A 77 3.64 10.43 3.20
C ARG A 77 4.69 9.49 2.60
N LEU A 78 4.28 8.59 1.72
CA LEU A 78 5.20 7.69 1.03
C LEU A 78 6.09 8.45 0.04
N ILE A 79 5.51 9.39 -0.71
CA ILE A 79 6.27 10.25 -1.63
C ILE A 79 7.27 11.11 -0.85
N GLU A 80 6.86 11.70 0.27
CA GLU A 80 7.76 12.50 1.12
C GLU A 80 8.95 11.69 1.62
N LYS A 81 8.72 10.43 2.03
CA LYS A 81 9.76 9.57 2.59
C LYS A 81 10.68 8.96 1.51
N TYR A 82 10.12 8.51 0.40
CA TYR A 82 10.83 7.68 -0.59
C TYR A 82 11.05 8.36 -1.94
N GLY A 83 10.46 9.52 -2.20
CA GLY A 83 10.45 10.15 -3.52
C GLY A 83 11.82 10.59 -4.05
N THR A 84 12.84 10.69 -3.18
CA THR A 84 14.24 10.95 -3.57
C THR A 84 15.11 9.70 -3.64
N GLU A 85 14.60 8.57 -3.15
CA GLU A 85 15.35 7.31 -3.03
C GLU A 85 14.90 6.28 -4.06
N LEU A 86 13.59 6.19 -4.31
CA LEU A 86 12.99 5.24 -5.24
C LEU A 86 12.41 5.98 -6.44
N ALA A 87 12.70 5.47 -7.63
CA ALA A 87 12.11 5.99 -8.86
C ALA A 87 10.62 5.61 -8.94
N ALA A 88 9.80 6.51 -9.51
CA ALA A 88 8.38 6.28 -9.79
C ALA A 88 7.52 5.89 -8.57
N VAL A 89 7.88 6.36 -7.37
CA VAL A 89 7.06 6.20 -6.16
C VAL A 89 5.66 6.78 -6.37
N ASP A 90 5.52 7.87 -7.10
CA ASP A 90 4.23 8.53 -7.35
C ASP A 90 3.36 7.85 -8.41
N ALA A 91 3.94 7.05 -9.31
CA ALA A 91 3.24 6.52 -10.48
C ALA A 91 2.08 5.57 -10.13
N PHE A 92 2.30 4.65 -9.18
CA PHE A 92 1.33 3.59 -8.86
C PHE A 92 1.01 3.49 -7.37
N THR A 93 1.57 4.34 -6.51
CA THR A 93 1.34 4.24 -5.05
C THR A 93 -0.14 4.35 -4.68
N HIS A 94 -0.87 5.28 -5.32
CA HIS A 94 -2.29 5.49 -5.03
C HIS A 94 -3.13 4.24 -5.30
N ASP A 95 -2.94 3.62 -6.46
CA ASP A 95 -3.69 2.41 -6.83
C ASP A 95 -3.21 1.17 -6.06
N ASN A 96 -1.91 1.07 -5.76
CA ASN A 96 -1.38 0.02 -4.90
C ASN A 96 -1.98 0.08 -3.49
N ILE A 97 -2.20 1.27 -2.94
CA ILE A 97 -2.90 1.43 -1.65
C ILE A 97 -4.31 0.86 -1.74
N LYS A 98 -5.07 1.14 -2.82
CA LYS A 98 -6.41 0.56 -3.00
C LYS A 98 -6.36 -0.97 -3.09
N ALA A 99 -5.37 -1.53 -3.79
CA ALA A 99 -5.17 -2.96 -3.85
C ALA A 99 -4.88 -3.57 -2.47
N ILE A 100 -4.04 -2.89 -1.67
CA ILE A 100 -3.76 -3.30 -0.28
C ILE A 100 -5.03 -3.28 0.57
N ILE A 101 -5.90 -2.28 0.43
CA ILE A 101 -7.19 -2.26 1.15
C ILE A 101 -7.99 -3.54 0.85
N VAL A 102 -8.10 -3.91 -0.43
CA VAL A 102 -8.81 -5.15 -0.83
C VAL A 102 -8.11 -6.38 -0.25
N SER A 103 -6.80 -6.53 -0.43
CA SER A 103 -6.04 -7.65 0.12
C SER A 103 -6.14 -7.74 1.65
N ALA A 104 -6.19 -6.62 2.35
CA ALA A 104 -6.36 -6.63 3.80
C ALA A 104 -7.72 -7.23 4.22
N PHE A 105 -8.77 -7.06 3.41
CA PHE A 105 -10.07 -7.69 3.66
C PHE A 105 -10.14 -9.16 3.24
N THR A 106 -9.44 -9.55 2.17
CA THR A 106 -9.58 -10.89 1.58
C THR A 106 -8.53 -11.88 2.09
N ASP A 107 -7.35 -11.39 2.48
CA ASP A 107 -6.16 -12.22 2.71
C ASP A 107 -5.66 -12.17 4.16
N ASP A 108 -6.15 -11.24 5.00
CA ASP A 108 -5.82 -11.18 6.44
C ASP A 108 -6.97 -11.69 7.33
N PRO A 109 -6.89 -12.92 7.88
CA PRO A 109 -7.91 -13.47 8.78
C PRO A 109 -8.01 -12.75 10.14
N LYS A 110 -7.16 -11.75 10.42
CA LYS A 110 -7.12 -11.01 11.70
C LYS A 110 -7.83 -9.65 11.66
N ILE A 111 -8.30 -9.18 10.51
CA ILE A 111 -9.16 -8.00 10.43
C ILE A 111 -10.60 -8.51 10.57
N PRO A 112 -11.24 -8.36 11.74
CA PRO A 112 -12.52 -8.99 11.98
C PRO A 112 -13.59 -8.34 11.10
N ALA A 113 -14.50 -9.16 10.57
CA ALA A 113 -15.51 -8.75 9.60
C ALA A 113 -16.50 -7.69 10.14
N ASP A 114 -16.49 -7.43 11.45
CA ASP A 114 -17.25 -6.39 12.13
C ASP A 114 -16.58 -5.02 12.09
N ALA A 115 -15.32 -4.90 11.69
CA ALA A 115 -14.65 -3.61 11.42
C ALA A 115 -15.25 -2.85 10.22
N LEU A 116 -16.20 -3.46 9.51
CA LEU A 116 -16.95 -2.92 8.37
C LEU A 116 -18.40 -2.54 8.71
N ARG A 117 -18.81 -2.60 9.98
CA ARG A 117 -20.18 -2.27 10.43
C ARG A 117 -20.25 -0.97 11.20
#